data_AF-A0A7J0AGH1-F1
#
_entry.id   AF-A0A7J0AGH1-F1
#
_cell.length_a   1.000
_cell.length_b   1.000
_cell.length_c   1.000
_cell.angle_alpha   90.00
_cell.angle_beta   90.00
_cell.angle_gamma   90.00
#
_symmetry.space_group_name_H-M   'P 1'
#
loop_
_entity.id
_entity.type
_entity.pdbx_description
1 polymer ?
#
loop_
_entity_poly.entity_id
_entity_poly.type
_entity_poly.pdbx_seq_one_letter_code
_entity_poly.pdbx_strand_id
1 'polypeptide(L)' 'MARPIKETPVLRGKDAENFAKRMANPAPVSKAEKEAARKAYEAFKAISTFPM' A
#
# COMPACT_ATOMS: atom_id res chain seq x y z
N MET A 1 14.12 -19.52 -13.16
CA MET A 1 13.00 -20.28 -12.56
C MET A 1 12.31 -19.40 -11.54
N ALA A 2 10.99 -19.23 -11.63
CA ALA A 2 10.25 -18.45 -10.63
C ALA A 2 10.28 -19.18 -9.28
N ARG A 3 10.54 -18.44 -8.19
CA ARG A 3 10.46 -19.00 -6.84
C ARG A 3 8.99 -19.32 -6.52
N PRO A 4 8.68 -20.46 -5.88
CA PRO A 4 7.32 -20.75 -5.43
C PRO A 4 6.82 -19.63 -4.52
N ILE A 5 5.61 -19.14 -4.78
CA ILE A 5 4.95 -18.15 -3.92
C ILE A 5 4.50 -18.90 -2.66
N LYS A 6 4.95 -18.43 -1.49
CA LYS A 6 4.48 -18.97 -0.20
C LYS A 6 3.01 -18.64 -0.01
N GLU A 7 2.26 -19.57 0.57
CA GLU A 7 0.85 -19.35 0.90
C GLU A 7 0.68 -18.18 1.87
N THR A 8 -0.43 -17.47 1.73
CA THR A 8 -0.77 -16.36 2.63
C THR A 8 -1.11 -16.93 4.01
N PRO A 9 -0.47 -16.45 5.09
CA PRO A 9 -0.69 -16.99 6.42
C PRO A 9 -2.11 -16.65 6.92
N VAL A 10 -2.77 -17.63 7.54
CA VAL A 10 -4.08 -17.43 8.18
C VAL A 10 -3.86 -16.93 9.62
N LEU A 11 -4.29 -15.70 9.89
CA LEU A 11 -4.23 -15.11 11.23
C LEU A 11 -5.34 -15.69 12.11
N ARG A 12 -5.04 -15.93 13.40
CA ARG A 12 -5.99 -16.47 14.38
C ARG A 12 -5.88 -15.72 15.72
N GLY A 13 -6.94 -15.81 16.52
CA GLY A 13 -6.99 -15.23 17.87
C GLY A 13 -6.63 -13.74 17.88
N LYS A 14 -5.74 -13.35 18.80
CA LYS A 14 -5.34 -11.95 19.02
C LYS A 14 -4.74 -11.28 17.80
N ASP A 15 -4.03 -12.03 16.95
CA ASP A 15 -3.44 -11.48 15.72
C ASP A 15 -4.50 -11.14 14.67
N ALA A 16 -5.54 -11.96 14.56
CA ALA A 16 -6.69 -11.66 13.70
C ALA A 16 -7.43 -10.40 14.18
N GLU A 17 -7.62 -10.25 15.48
CA GLU A 17 -8.25 -9.05 16.06
C GLU A 17 -7.40 -7.78 15.83
N ASN A 18 -6.09 -7.86 16.05
CA ASN A 18 -5.18 -6.75 15.82
C ASN A 18 -5.17 -6.33 14.35
N PHE A 19 -5.17 -7.30 13.44
CA PHE A 19 -5.25 -7.04 12.01
C PHE A 19 -6.57 -6.34 11.65
N ALA A 20 -7.71 -6.86 12.10
CA ALA A 20 -9.02 -6.25 11.86
C ALA A 20 -9.10 -4.81 12.39
N LYS A 21 -8.56 -4.54 13.59
CA LYS A 21 -8.51 -3.18 14.18
C LYS A 21 -7.65 -2.21 13.36
N ARG A 22 -6.50 -2.67 12.87
CA ARG A 22 -5.61 -1.88 11.99
C ARG A 22 -6.23 -1.61 10.63
N MET A 23 -6.96 -2.57 10.08
CA MET A 23 -7.67 -2.39 8.80
C MET A 23 -8.86 -1.44 8.93
N ALA A 24 -9.58 -1.48 10.05
CA ALA A 24 -10.68 -0.56 10.32
C ALA A 24 -10.19 0.89 10.54
N ASN A 25 -8.99 1.06 11.10
CA ASN A 25 -8.37 2.37 11.34
C ASN A 25 -6.97 2.41 10.71
N PRO A 26 -6.87 2.56 9.38
CA PRO A 26 -5.59 2.61 8.72
C PRO A 26 -4.78 3.80 9.26
N ALA A 27 -3.50 3.56 9.53
CA ALA A 27 -2.62 4.61 10.04
C ALA A 27 -2.58 5.77 9.02
N PRO A 28 -2.80 7.02 9.47
CA PRO A 28 -2.74 8.15 8.57
C PRO A 28 -1.30 8.28 8.06
N VAL A 29 -1.16 8.31 6.73
CA VAL A 29 0.12 8.59 6.06
C VAL A 29 0.62 9.96 6.50
N SER A 30 1.92 10.06 6.80
CA SER A 30 2.53 11.31 7.25
C SER A 30 2.44 12.39 6.15
N LYS A 31 2.54 13.68 6.53
CA LYS A 31 2.52 14.78 5.56
C LYS A 31 3.65 14.65 4.53
N ALA A 32 4.85 14.27 4.99
CA ALA A 32 6.03 14.10 4.13
C ALA A 32 5.84 12.99 3.08
N GLU A 33 5.26 11.85 3.46
CA GLU A 33 4.98 10.76 2.52
C GLU A 33 3.92 11.15 1.49
N LYS A 34 2.90 11.91 1.89
CA LYS A 34 1.88 12.43 0.96
C LYS A 34 2.50 13.39 -0.07
N GLU A 35 3.38 14.28 0.36
CA GLU A 35 4.07 15.21 -0.53
C GLU A 35 5.00 14.48 -1.50
N ALA A 36 5.75 13.49 -1.01
CA ALA A 36 6.61 12.64 -1.84
C ALA A 36 5.81 11.89 -2.90
N ALA A 37 4.69 11.27 -2.51
CA ALA A 37 3.80 10.56 -3.43
C ALA A 37 3.21 11.49 -4.49
N ARG A 38 2.80 12.71 -4.09
CA ARG A 38 2.28 13.71 -5.02
C ARG A 38 3.33 14.20 -6.01
N LYS A 39 4.55 14.47 -5.54
CA LYS A 39 5.67 14.85 -6.40
C LYS A 39 6.00 13.76 -7.42
N ALA A 40 6.02 12.51 -6.98
CA ALA A 40 6.23 11.36 -7.86
C ALA A 40 5.12 11.27 -8.93
N TYR A 41 3.85 11.36 -8.50
CA TYR A 41 2.71 11.34 -9.42
C TYR A 41 2.78 12.44 -10.48
N GLU A 42 3.06 13.69 -10.10
CA GLU A 42 3.16 14.80 -11.06
C GLU A 42 4.34 14.60 -12.03
N ALA A 43 5.48 14.10 -11.55
CA ALA A 43 6.62 13.79 -12.41
C ALA A 43 6.28 12.71 -13.45
N PHE A 44 5.63 11.63 -13.04
CA PHE A 44 5.20 10.56 -13.94
C PHE A 44 4.10 11.02 -14.89
N LYS A 45 3.16 11.84 -14.43
CA LYS A 45 2.11 12.43 -15.26
C LYS A 45 2.69 13.32 -16.36
N ALA A 46 3.71 14.13 -16.05
CA ALA A 46 4.33 15.03 -17.02
C ALA A 46 5.03 14.31 -18.18
N ILE A 47 5.53 13.10 -17.95
CA ILE A 47 6.22 12.29 -18.96
C ILE A 47 5.32 11.25 -19.65
N SER A 48 4.11 11.04 -19.13
CA SER A 48 3.18 10.02 -19.64
C SER A 48 2.22 10.63 -20.66
N THR A 49 2.12 10.03 -21.84
CA THR A 49 1.03 10.32 -22.79
C THR A 49 -0.08 9.32 -22.55
N PHE A 50 -1.21 9.79 -22.02
CA PHE A 50 -2.38 8.94 -21.82
C PHE A 50 -3.24 9.00 -23.09
N PRO A 51 -3.48 7.86 -23.78
CA PRO A 51 -4.49 7.84 -24.82
C PRO A 51 -5.86 8.13 -24.19
N MET A 52 -6.60 9.08 -24.76
CA MET A 52 -8.02 9.31 -24.44
C MET A 52 -8.89 8.22 -25.03
#